data_AF-A0A938QFN3-F1
#
_entry.id   AF-A0A938QFN3-F1
#
_cell.length_a   1.000
_cell.length_b   1.000
_cell.length_c   1.000
_cell.angle_alpha   90.00
_cell.angle_beta   90.00
_cell.angle_gamma   90.00
#
_symmetry.space_group_name_H-M   'P 1'
#
loop_
_entity.id
_entity.type
_entity.pdbx_description
1 polymer ?
#
loop_
_entity_poly.entity_id
_entity_poly.type
_entity_poly.pdbx_seq_one_letter_code
_entity_poly.pdbx_strand_id
1 'polypeptide(L)'
;MLDWINKNSHWLARIYYAGAILYAIWSFIYGLTSIFFVISILIIIIIPPIFYIIYKKRKKREARRKAERNKLEREVYGILELTDPIINSQNYDEKYLIEMQNLLIEVAEKGDILDHRKKSIALLPQFKTGIKPAITCLTGLLENRSTNLEIRRAAAYTLKNFDSDDALKALSKALDDPEPKVIEAAANGLGEKASGGEVFWGLLKVLFKNTSNSPVLRAVMNAIDKICERTPHIEIVEAMKCLIDPGNDPYVMDYALDIIGKIGGAAAVQAFVSLKKRWEPFKTHAVYSKIDQMLNEIGEKGLIWTG
;
A
#
# COMPACT_ATOMS: atom_id res chain seq x y z
N MET A 1 53.97 -20.48 80.19
CA MET A 1 53.67 -19.84 78.88
C MET A 1 54.43 -20.52 77.75
N LEU A 2 55.77 -20.59 77.78
CA LEU A 2 56.58 -21.30 76.78
C LEU A 2 56.18 -22.78 76.60
N ASP A 3 55.91 -23.49 77.70
CA ASP A 3 55.54 -24.91 77.66
C ASP A 3 54.17 -25.17 76.99
N TRP A 4 53.22 -24.24 77.14
CA TRP A 4 51.90 -24.32 76.50
C TRP A 4 52.00 -24.04 75.00
N ILE A 5 52.84 -23.08 74.60
CA ILE A 5 53.13 -22.79 73.20
C ILE A 5 53.82 -24.00 72.56
N ASN A 6 54.75 -24.65 73.25
CA ASN A 6 55.47 -25.81 72.72
C ASN A 6 54.52 -27.00 72.50
N LYS A 7 53.60 -27.25 73.45
CA LYS A 7 52.62 -28.34 73.39
C LYS A 7 51.53 -28.13 72.31
N ASN A 8 51.21 -26.88 71.99
CA ASN A 8 50.19 -26.52 70.99
C ASN A 8 50.78 -25.96 69.67
N SER A 9 52.11 -25.94 69.55
CA SER A 9 52.86 -25.37 68.41
C SER A 9 52.39 -25.93 67.06
N HIS A 10 52.09 -27.23 67.01
CA HIS A 10 51.60 -27.88 65.80
C HIS A 10 50.17 -27.46 65.40
N TRP A 11 49.30 -27.16 66.37
CA TRP A 11 47.96 -26.62 66.10
C TRP A 11 48.01 -25.16 65.64
N LEU A 12 48.90 -24.36 66.25
CA LEU A 12 49.15 -22.97 65.84
C LEU A 12 49.76 -22.89 64.42
N ALA A 13 50.70 -23.78 64.10
CA ALA A 13 51.26 -23.89 62.76
C ALA A 13 50.17 -24.25 61.73
N ARG A 14 49.29 -25.21 62.03
CA ARG A 14 48.17 -25.58 61.15
C ARG A 14 47.20 -24.42 60.91
N ILE A 15 46.88 -23.64 61.93
CA ILE A 15 46.03 -22.44 61.80
C ILE A 15 46.72 -21.38 60.92
N TYR A 16 48.02 -21.15 61.13
CA TYR A 16 48.80 -20.20 60.32
C TYR A 16 48.86 -20.62 58.84
N TYR A 17 49.18 -21.89 58.56
CA TYR A 17 49.20 -22.42 57.19
C TYR A 17 47.81 -22.40 56.54
N ALA A 18 46.75 -22.72 57.29
CA ALA A 18 45.37 -22.60 56.79
C ALA A 18 45.02 -21.13 56.45
N GLY A 19 45.42 -20.17 57.29
CA GLY A 19 45.26 -18.74 57.04
C GLY A 19 46.04 -18.26 55.81
N ALA A 20 47.28 -18.71 55.64
CA ALA A 20 48.10 -18.37 54.47
C ALA A 20 47.53 -18.93 53.16
N ILE A 21 46.99 -20.16 53.19
CA ILE A 21 46.31 -20.78 52.04
C ILE A 21 45.02 -20.03 51.69
N LEU A 22 44.20 -19.68 52.70
CA LEU A 22 42.98 -18.90 52.48
C LEU A 22 43.29 -17.50 51.92
N TYR A 23 44.34 -16.84 52.42
CA TYR A 23 44.79 -15.55 51.88
C TYR A 23 45.31 -15.68 50.45
N ALA A 24 46.07 -16.74 50.13
CA ALA A 24 46.56 -16.99 48.78
C ALA A 24 45.41 -17.28 47.80
N ILE A 25 44.40 -18.07 48.20
CA ILE A 25 43.19 -18.32 47.41
C ILE A 25 42.40 -17.03 47.21
N TRP A 26 42.20 -16.23 48.27
CA TRP A 26 41.49 -14.96 48.18
C TRP A 26 42.21 -13.96 47.27
N SER A 27 43.54 -13.85 47.39
CA SER A 27 44.39 -13.02 46.52
C SER A 27 44.35 -13.49 45.05
N PHE A 28 44.34 -14.79 44.80
CA PHE A 28 44.20 -15.36 43.45
C PHE A 28 42.83 -15.08 42.83
N ILE A 29 41.75 -15.21 43.61
CA ILE A 29 40.38 -14.87 43.17
C ILE A 29 40.27 -13.37 42.84
N TYR A 30 40.85 -12.49 43.68
CA TYR A 30 40.89 -11.05 43.43
C TYR A 30 41.73 -10.68 42.19
N GLY A 31 42.82 -11.40 41.95
CA GLY A 31 43.62 -11.27 40.74
C GLY A 31 42.84 -11.69 39.48
N LEU A 32 42.07 -12.78 39.56
CA LEU A 32 41.21 -13.22 38.47
C LEU A 32 40.10 -12.21 38.16
N THR A 33 39.41 -11.68 39.17
CA THR A 33 38.39 -10.63 38.95
C THR A 33 38.99 -9.36 38.35
N SER A 34 40.21 -9.00 38.74
CA SER A 34 40.98 -7.90 38.13
C SER A 34 41.33 -8.18 36.65
N ILE A 35 41.76 -9.40 36.31
CA ILE A 35 42.03 -9.80 34.92
C ILE A 35 40.74 -9.78 34.09
N PHE A 36 39.62 -10.33 34.60
CA PHE A 36 38.33 -10.27 33.92
C PHE A 36 37.82 -8.83 33.76
N PHE A 37 38.07 -7.95 34.74
CA PHE A 37 37.75 -6.53 34.65
C PHE A 37 38.58 -5.82 33.57
N VAL A 38 39.88 -6.08 33.50
CA VAL A 38 40.77 -5.55 32.45
C VAL A 38 40.37 -6.09 31.07
N ILE A 39 40.08 -7.39 30.95
CA ILE A 39 39.60 -7.99 29.69
C ILE A 39 38.25 -7.38 29.29
N SER A 40 37.33 -7.15 30.24
CA SER A 40 36.04 -6.51 29.96
C SER A 40 36.21 -5.08 29.47
N ILE A 41 37.11 -4.30 30.08
CA ILE A 41 37.47 -2.94 29.63
C ILE A 41 38.10 -2.99 28.23
N LEU A 42 39.02 -3.92 27.98
CA LEU A 42 39.64 -4.10 26.66
C LEU A 42 38.61 -4.50 25.60
N ILE A 43 37.67 -5.38 25.91
CA ILE A 43 36.55 -5.76 25.03
C ILE A 43 35.71 -4.52 24.70
N ILE A 44 35.34 -3.72 25.70
CA ILE A 44 34.55 -2.49 25.52
C ILE A 44 35.31 -1.44 24.69
N ILE A 45 36.64 -1.36 24.81
CA ILE A 45 37.45 -0.40 24.05
C ILE A 45 37.73 -0.89 22.62
N ILE A 46 37.99 -2.18 22.42
CA ILE A 46 38.50 -2.74 21.16
C ILE A 46 37.38 -3.17 20.21
N ILE A 47 36.29 -3.75 20.74
CA ILE A 47 35.21 -4.29 19.89
C ILE A 47 34.45 -3.19 19.15
N PRO A 48 34.02 -2.06 19.76
CA PRO A 48 33.25 -1.04 19.04
C PRO A 48 34.00 -0.39 17.86
N PRO A 49 35.30 -0.05 17.95
CA PRO A 49 36.07 0.42 16.80
C PRO A 49 36.19 -0.61 15.67
N ILE A 50 36.46 -1.88 16.01
CA ILE A 50 36.54 -2.95 15.02
C ILE A 50 35.18 -3.14 14.34
N PHE A 51 34.10 -3.18 15.12
CA PHE A 51 32.74 -3.28 14.63
C PHE A 51 32.37 -2.07 13.75
N TYR A 52 32.76 -0.85 14.14
CA TYR A 52 32.56 0.36 13.36
C TYR A 52 33.33 0.31 12.02
N ILE A 53 34.56 -0.19 12.01
CA ILE A 53 35.36 -0.37 10.78
C ILE A 53 34.70 -1.41 9.87
N ILE A 54 34.25 -2.54 10.41
CA ILE A 54 33.53 -3.57 9.66
C ILE A 54 32.22 -3.02 9.10
N TYR A 55 31.44 -2.30 9.92
CA TYR A 55 30.20 -1.63 9.53
C TYR A 55 30.45 -0.65 8.38
N LYS A 56 31.45 0.23 8.50
CA LYS A 56 31.81 1.20 7.46
C LYS A 56 32.27 0.51 6.17
N LYS A 57 33.07 -0.54 6.27
CA LYS A 57 33.52 -1.33 5.11
C LYS A 57 32.36 -2.05 4.43
N ARG A 58 31.42 -2.61 5.20
CA ARG A 58 30.19 -3.24 4.71
C ARG A 58 29.31 -2.22 4.00
N LYS A 59 29.03 -1.08 4.62
CA LYS A 59 28.25 0.02 4.04
C LYS A 59 28.87 0.54 2.74
N LYS A 60 30.21 0.66 2.66
CA LYS A 60 30.93 1.05 1.43
C LYS A 60 30.82 0.00 0.33
N ARG A 61 30.89 -1.29 0.66
CA ARG A 61 30.70 -2.40 -0.30
C ARG A 61 29.26 -2.43 -0.81
N GLU A 62 28.28 -2.25 0.07
CA GLU A 62 26.86 -2.16 -0.28
C GLU A 62 26.60 -0.97 -1.21
N ALA A 63 27.16 0.21 -0.91
CA ALA A 63 27.05 1.38 -1.77
C ALA A 63 27.69 1.16 -3.15
N ARG A 64 28.85 0.50 -3.24
CA ARG A 64 29.49 0.15 -4.52
C ARG A 64 28.64 -0.81 -5.35
N ARG A 65 28.16 -1.90 -4.73
CA ARG A 65 27.28 -2.87 -5.39
C ARG A 65 26.00 -2.20 -5.88
N LYS A 66 25.40 -1.32 -5.07
CA LYS A 66 24.23 -0.53 -5.47
C LYS A 66 24.55 0.40 -6.65
N ALA A 67 25.70 1.07 -6.64
CA ALA A 67 26.12 1.92 -7.75
C ALA A 67 26.34 1.11 -9.05
N GLU A 68 26.97 -0.05 -8.96
CA GLU A 68 27.15 -0.97 -10.10
C GLU A 68 25.82 -1.49 -10.62
N ARG A 69 24.90 -1.91 -9.74
CA ARG A 69 23.53 -2.30 -10.14
C ARG A 69 22.78 -1.16 -10.81
N ASN A 70 22.84 0.05 -10.24
CA ASN A 70 22.21 1.22 -10.83
C ASN A 70 22.80 1.56 -12.21
N LYS A 71 24.11 1.32 -12.41
CA LYS A 71 24.76 1.50 -13.72
C LYS A 71 24.21 0.48 -14.73
N LEU A 72 24.16 -0.79 -14.34
CA LEU A 72 23.60 -1.86 -15.18
C LEU A 72 22.12 -1.61 -15.50
N GLU A 73 21.32 -1.22 -14.51
CA GLU A 73 19.93 -0.81 -14.72
C GLU A 73 19.85 0.31 -15.77
N ARG A 74 20.68 1.36 -15.67
CA ARG A 74 20.67 2.43 -16.68
C ARG A 74 21.06 1.96 -18.07
N GLU A 75 22.03 1.05 -18.18
CA GLU A 75 22.45 0.50 -19.47
C GLU A 75 21.34 -0.35 -20.10
N VAL A 76 20.71 -1.23 -19.31
CA VAL A 76 19.56 -2.03 -19.73
C VAL A 76 18.40 -1.13 -20.16
N TYR A 77 18.13 -0.06 -19.42
CA TYR A 77 17.06 0.88 -19.76
C TYR A 77 17.40 1.77 -20.95
N GLY A 78 18.65 2.18 -21.12
CA GLY A 78 19.10 2.85 -22.33
C GLY A 78 18.84 1.97 -23.56
N ILE A 79 19.05 0.66 -23.44
CA ILE A 79 18.70 -0.29 -24.52
C ILE A 79 17.18 -0.39 -24.69
N LEU A 80 16.39 -0.48 -23.62
CA LEU A 80 14.91 -0.52 -23.65
C LEU A 80 14.24 0.80 -24.10
N GLU A 81 14.96 1.92 -24.06
CA GLU A 81 14.48 3.23 -24.50
C GLU A 81 14.89 3.51 -25.95
N LEU A 82 16.00 2.92 -26.41
CA LEU A 82 16.44 2.93 -27.82
C LEU A 82 15.75 1.85 -28.67
N THR A 83 15.30 0.78 -28.04
CA THR A 83 14.39 -0.20 -28.64
C THR A 83 13.00 0.20 -28.19
N ASP A 84 12.10 0.63 -29.07
CA ASP A 84 10.65 0.56 -28.78
C ASP A 84 10.29 -0.94 -28.77
N PRO A 85 10.26 -1.68 -27.64
CA PRO A 85 10.41 -3.13 -27.74
C PRO A 85 9.11 -3.85 -28.10
N ILE A 86 7.99 -3.14 -28.34
CA ILE A 86 6.67 -3.82 -28.32
C ILE A 86 5.74 -3.44 -29.48
N ILE A 87 5.97 -2.28 -30.13
CA ILE A 87 5.15 -1.86 -31.28
C ILE A 87 5.39 -2.77 -32.51
N ASN A 88 6.55 -3.42 -32.63
CA ASN A 88 6.86 -4.39 -33.71
C ASN A 88 7.04 -5.84 -33.21
N SER A 89 6.20 -6.26 -32.25
CA SER A 89 6.13 -7.63 -31.69
C SER A 89 5.84 -8.76 -32.69
N GLN A 90 5.78 -8.49 -34.00
CA GLN A 90 5.56 -9.51 -35.03
C GLN A 90 6.83 -10.30 -35.41
N ASN A 91 8.04 -9.83 -35.04
CA ASN A 91 9.31 -10.42 -35.50
C ASN A 91 10.19 -11.05 -34.41
N TYR A 92 9.74 -11.12 -33.14
CA TYR A 92 10.54 -11.67 -32.04
C TYR A 92 10.02 -13.04 -31.59
N ASP A 93 10.95 -13.93 -31.24
CA ASP A 93 10.67 -15.24 -30.65
C ASP A 93 9.91 -15.07 -29.31
N GLU A 94 8.87 -15.88 -29.09
CA GLU A 94 8.09 -15.92 -27.86
C GLU A 94 8.97 -16.10 -26.62
N LYS A 95 10.04 -16.91 -26.74
CA LYS A 95 11.00 -17.13 -25.66
C LYS A 95 11.69 -15.83 -25.23
N TYR A 96 12.09 -15.00 -26.20
CA TYR A 96 12.75 -13.72 -25.94
C TYR A 96 11.78 -12.74 -25.26
N LEU A 97 10.52 -12.69 -25.71
CA LEU A 97 9.50 -11.84 -25.10
C LEU A 97 9.25 -12.20 -23.64
N ILE A 98 9.22 -13.49 -23.29
CA ILE A 98 9.07 -13.95 -21.90
C ILE A 98 10.28 -13.55 -21.05
N GLU A 99 11.50 -13.71 -21.57
CA GLU A 99 12.73 -13.33 -20.86
C GLU A 99 12.77 -11.82 -20.58
N MET A 100 12.41 -11.01 -21.57
CA MET A 100 12.29 -9.57 -21.44
C MET A 100 11.24 -9.17 -20.41
N GLN A 101 10.06 -9.81 -20.42
CA GLN A 101 9.02 -9.56 -19.44
C GLN A 101 9.48 -9.90 -18.02
N ASN A 102 10.17 -11.02 -17.82
CA ASN A 102 10.71 -11.42 -16.53
C ASN A 102 11.73 -10.41 -15.99
N LEU A 103 12.56 -9.85 -16.86
CA LEU A 103 13.51 -8.79 -16.50
C LEU A 103 12.77 -7.52 -16.04
N LEU A 104 11.70 -7.13 -16.75
CA LEU A 104 10.87 -5.98 -16.34
C LEU A 104 10.16 -6.23 -15.01
N ILE A 105 9.67 -7.45 -14.77
CA ILE A 105 9.09 -7.85 -13.47
C ILE A 105 10.14 -7.74 -12.36
N GLU A 106 11.35 -8.26 -12.59
CA GLU A 106 12.43 -8.18 -11.60
C GLU A 106 12.79 -6.73 -11.26
N VAL A 107 12.90 -5.86 -12.27
CA VAL A 107 13.16 -4.44 -12.03
C VAL A 107 11.97 -3.78 -11.33
N ALA A 108 10.73 -4.06 -11.71
CA ALA A 108 9.54 -3.53 -11.05
C ALA A 108 9.53 -3.86 -9.53
N GLU A 109 9.92 -5.07 -9.15
CA GLU A 109 9.95 -5.53 -7.76
C GLU A 109 11.14 -5.01 -6.97
N LYS A 110 12.35 -5.15 -7.53
CA LYS A 110 13.62 -5.02 -6.79
C LYS A 110 14.47 -3.83 -7.22
N GLY A 111 14.08 -3.13 -8.28
CA GLY A 111 14.85 -2.03 -8.86
C GLY A 111 15.18 -0.96 -7.81
N ASP A 112 16.41 -0.43 -7.89
CA ASP A 112 16.87 0.62 -6.97
C ASP A 112 16.45 2.02 -7.49
N ILE A 113 16.23 2.18 -8.80
CA ILE A 113 15.87 3.45 -9.45
C ILE A 113 14.34 3.54 -9.66
N LEU A 114 13.70 4.52 -9.01
CA LEU A 114 12.24 4.70 -9.05
C LEU A 114 11.68 4.85 -10.47
N ASP A 115 12.32 5.65 -11.31
CA ASP A 115 11.85 5.91 -12.68
C ASP A 115 11.86 4.64 -13.54
N HIS A 116 12.93 3.84 -13.44
CA HIS A 116 13.03 2.55 -14.11
C HIS A 116 11.92 1.61 -13.65
N ARG A 117 11.69 1.47 -12.34
CA ARG A 117 10.58 0.65 -11.84
C ARG A 117 9.23 1.08 -12.42
N LYS A 118 8.95 2.39 -12.46
CA LYS A 118 7.71 2.93 -13.03
C LYS A 118 7.59 2.64 -14.52
N LYS A 119 8.69 2.81 -15.28
CA LYS A 119 8.75 2.48 -16.70
C LYS A 119 8.51 0.98 -16.92
N SER A 120 9.18 0.09 -16.17
CA SER A 120 8.93 -1.36 -16.22
C SER A 120 7.46 -1.69 -16.03
N ILE A 121 6.86 -1.16 -14.96
CA ILE A 121 5.44 -1.36 -14.65
C ILE A 121 4.57 -0.93 -15.84
N ALA A 122 4.81 0.24 -16.40
CA ALA A 122 4.04 0.76 -17.54
C ALA A 122 4.19 -0.05 -18.84
N LEU A 123 5.29 -0.79 -19.02
CA LEU A 123 5.54 -1.62 -20.20
C LEU A 123 4.88 -3.01 -20.10
N LEU A 124 4.61 -3.52 -18.89
CA LEU A 124 4.08 -4.87 -18.69
C LEU A 124 2.80 -5.20 -19.49
N PRO A 125 1.79 -4.30 -19.62
CA PRO A 125 0.57 -4.59 -20.36
C PRO A 125 0.77 -4.80 -21.87
N GLN A 126 1.90 -4.35 -22.41
CA GLN A 126 2.15 -4.45 -23.84
C GLN A 126 2.55 -5.88 -24.27
N PHE A 127 2.94 -6.73 -23.30
CA PHE A 127 3.23 -8.13 -23.54
C PHE A 127 1.93 -8.95 -23.60
N LYS A 128 1.70 -9.62 -24.74
CA LYS A 128 0.55 -10.52 -24.92
C LYS A 128 0.70 -11.86 -24.18
N THR A 129 1.93 -12.24 -23.84
CA THR A 129 2.27 -13.47 -23.12
C THR A 129 2.59 -13.15 -21.65
N GLY A 130 2.54 -14.17 -20.78
CA GLY A 130 2.91 -14.02 -19.36
C GLY A 130 2.09 -13.00 -18.57
N ILE A 131 0.82 -12.79 -18.95
CA ILE A 131 -0.12 -11.88 -18.29
C ILE A 131 -0.24 -12.18 -16.78
N LYS A 132 -0.32 -13.46 -16.41
CA LYS A 132 -0.49 -13.87 -15.01
C LYS A 132 0.69 -13.46 -14.11
N PRO A 133 1.97 -13.73 -14.48
CA PRO A 133 3.12 -13.16 -13.77
C PRO A 133 3.08 -11.64 -13.62
N ALA A 134 2.70 -10.91 -14.67
CA ALA A 134 2.61 -9.45 -14.61
C ALA A 134 1.54 -8.98 -13.60
N ILE A 135 0.32 -9.53 -13.65
CA ILE A 135 -0.75 -9.21 -12.70
C ILE A 135 -0.33 -9.57 -11.27
N THR A 136 0.33 -10.71 -11.07
CA THR A 136 0.82 -11.15 -9.76
C THR A 136 1.84 -10.17 -9.18
N CYS A 137 2.81 -9.75 -9.99
CA CYS A 137 3.81 -8.74 -9.63
C CYS A 137 3.15 -7.41 -9.23
N LEU A 138 2.26 -6.88 -10.09
CA LEU A 138 1.57 -5.62 -9.85
C LEU A 138 0.69 -5.67 -8.60
N THR A 139 0.01 -6.79 -8.36
CA THR A 139 -0.80 -7.01 -7.15
C THR A 139 0.09 -7.00 -5.91
N GLY A 140 1.22 -7.72 -5.94
CA GLY A 140 2.17 -7.73 -4.82
C GLY A 140 2.77 -6.34 -4.52
N LEU A 141 3.06 -5.57 -5.57
CA LEU A 141 3.52 -4.18 -5.43
C LEU A 141 2.47 -3.27 -4.78
N LEU A 142 1.20 -3.47 -5.13
CA LEU A 142 0.06 -2.70 -4.64
C LEU A 142 -0.30 -3.05 -3.18
N GLU A 143 -0.24 -4.32 -2.81
CA GLU A 143 -0.58 -4.79 -1.45
C GLU A 143 0.54 -4.50 -0.43
N ASN A 144 1.81 -4.47 -0.87
CA ASN A 144 2.93 -4.23 0.04
C ASN A 144 2.99 -2.76 0.49
N ARG A 145 2.64 -2.51 1.76
CA ARG A 145 2.64 -1.16 2.37
C ARG A 145 4.01 -0.51 2.49
N SER A 146 5.09 -1.28 2.48
CA SER A 146 6.47 -0.75 2.46
C SER A 146 6.91 -0.25 1.08
N THR A 147 6.18 -0.61 0.03
CA THR A 147 6.42 -0.13 -1.34
C THR A 147 6.16 1.37 -1.44
N ASN A 148 7.03 2.08 -2.16
CA ASN A 148 6.88 3.51 -2.44
C ASN A 148 5.50 3.82 -3.05
N LEU A 149 4.84 4.89 -2.59
CA LEU A 149 3.49 5.26 -3.04
C LEU A 149 3.39 5.47 -4.55
N GLU A 150 4.44 6.00 -5.20
CA GLU A 150 4.47 6.21 -6.65
C GLU A 150 4.46 4.89 -7.42
N ILE A 151 5.06 3.84 -6.84
CA ILE A 151 5.05 2.48 -7.39
C ILE A 151 3.68 1.83 -7.20
N ARG A 152 3.08 1.97 -6.01
CA ARG A 152 1.71 1.47 -5.78
C ARG A 152 0.71 2.13 -6.73
N ARG A 153 0.81 3.47 -6.89
CA ARG A 153 -0.02 4.20 -7.85
C ARG A 153 0.21 3.72 -9.29
N ALA A 154 1.48 3.56 -9.70
CA ALA A 154 1.79 3.06 -11.03
C ALA A 154 1.23 1.64 -11.25
N ALA A 155 1.30 0.77 -10.24
CA ALA A 155 0.76 -0.57 -10.31
C ALA A 155 -0.77 -0.55 -10.47
N ALA A 156 -1.49 0.22 -9.65
CA ALA A 156 -2.93 0.41 -9.80
C ALA A 156 -3.30 0.98 -11.18
N TYR A 157 -2.60 2.03 -11.64
CA TYR A 157 -2.85 2.62 -12.95
C TYR A 157 -2.60 1.64 -14.10
N THR A 158 -1.64 0.74 -13.95
CA THR A 158 -1.27 -0.24 -14.98
C THR A 158 -2.21 -1.44 -14.99
N LEU A 159 -2.69 -1.88 -13.83
CA LEU A 159 -3.61 -3.02 -13.70
C LEU A 159 -4.88 -2.84 -14.55
N LYS A 160 -5.35 -1.61 -14.75
CA LYS A 160 -6.52 -1.32 -15.59
C LYS A 160 -6.34 -1.72 -17.06
N ASN A 161 -5.12 -1.93 -17.52
CA ASN A 161 -4.85 -2.33 -18.91
C ASN A 161 -4.90 -3.85 -19.10
N PHE A 162 -5.13 -4.62 -18.03
CA PHE A 162 -5.31 -6.06 -18.11
C PHE A 162 -6.80 -6.42 -18.03
N ASP A 163 -7.29 -7.13 -19.04
CA ASP A 163 -8.65 -7.68 -19.05
C ASP A 163 -8.68 -8.98 -18.24
N SER A 164 -8.65 -8.87 -16.91
CA SER A 164 -8.61 -10.00 -15.98
C SER A 164 -9.34 -9.71 -14.68
N ASP A 165 -10.14 -10.66 -14.22
CA ASP A 165 -10.83 -10.59 -12.92
C ASP A 165 -9.86 -10.44 -11.74
N ASP A 166 -8.65 -11.03 -11.84
CA ASP A 166 -7.63 -10.88 -10.82
C ASP A 166 -7.12 -9.43 -10.75
N ALA A 167 -7.02 -8.75 -11.89
CA ALA A 167 -6.69 -7.33 -11.94
C ALA A 167 -7.81 -6.47 -11.34
N LEU A 168 -9.08 -6.78 -11.63
CA LEU A 168 -10.23 -6.10 -11.02
C LEU A 168 -10.26 -6.29 -9.50
N LYS A 169 -10.03 -7.51 -9.00
CA LYS A 169 -9.94 -7.80 -7.56
C LYS A 169 -8.82 -7.01 -6.88
N ALA A 170 -7.65 -6.93 -7.52
CA ALA A 170 -6.52 -6.16 -7.00
C ALA A 170 -6.85 -4.66 -6.93
N LEU A 171 -7.49 -4.11 -7.96
CA LEU A 171 -7.96 -2.72 -7.97
C LEU A 171 -9.02 -2.46 -6.90
N SER A 172 -9.99 -3.36 -6.72
CA SER A 172 -11.02 -3.25 -5.68
C SER A 172 -10.42 -3.20 -4.27
N LYS A 173 -9.40 -4.03 -3.99
CA LYS A 173 -8.65 -3.97 -2.72
C LYS A 173 -7.90 -2.66 -2.54
N ALA A 174 -7.40 -2.07 -3.62
CA ALA A 174 -6.66 -0.81 -3.57
C ALA A 174 -7.54 0.42 -3.26
N LEU A 175 -8.87 0.29 -3.29
CA LEU A 175 -9.78 1.31 -2.77
C LEU A 175 -9.64 1.51 -1.25
N ASP A 176 -9.08 0.53 -0.52
CA ASP A 176 -8.75 0.64 0.90
C ASP A 176 -7.26 1.01 1.13
N ASP A 177 -6.53 1.50 0.12
CA ASP A 177 -5.16 2.04 0.31
C ASP A 177 -5.20 3.34 1.14
N PRO A 178 -4.23 3.58 2.05
CA PRO A 178 -4.18 4.81 2.83
C PRO A 178 -3.83 6.07 2.00
N GLU A 179 -3.22 5.91 0.82
CA GLU A 179 -2.78 7.04 0.00
C GLU A 179 -3.87 7.44 -1.01
N PRO A 180 -4.39 8.69 -0.96
CA PRO A 180 -5.44 9.17 -1.87
C PRO A 180 -5.11 8.98 -3.35
N LYS A 181 -3.85 9.19 -3.76
CA LYS A 181 -3.44 9.02 -5.17
C LYS A 181 -3.54 7.56 -5.65
N VAL A 182 -3.44 6.59 -4.75
CA VAL A 182 -3.59 5.16 -5.09
C VAL A 182 -5.07 4.82 -5.22
N ILE A 183 -5.91 5.32 -4.30
CA ILE A 183 -7.37 5.16 -4.36
C ILE A 183 -7.91 5.76 -5.68
N GLU A 184 -7.45 6.96 -6.05
CA GLU A 184 -7.84 7.63 -7.29
C GLU A 184 -7.50 6.77 -8.52
N ALA A 185 -6.28 6.23 -8.60
CA ALA A 185 -5.86 5.36 -9.69
C ALA A 185 -6.68 4.07 -9.75
N ALA A 186 -6.98 3.48 -8.59
CA ALA A 186 -7.80 2.28 -8.47
C ALA A 186 -9.25 2.53 -8.95
N ALA A 187 -9.88 3.62 -8.49
CA ALA A 187 -11.24 4.00 -8.88
C ALA A 187 -11.33 4.25 -10.40
N ASN A 188 -10.39 5.01 -10.97
CA ASN A 188 -10.34 5.25 -12.41
C ASN A 188 -10.21 3.93 -13.20
N GLY A 189 -9.34 3.02 -12.75
CA GLY A 189 -9.17 1.72 -13.40
C GLY A 189 -10.43 0.85 -13.35
N LEU A 190 -11.10 0.82 -12.20
CA LEU A 190 -12.37 0.11 -12.03
C LEU A 190 -13.47 0.68 -12.92
N GLY A 191 -13.62 2.00 -13.01
CA GLY A 191 -14.66 2.62 -13.86
C GLY A 191 -14.50 2.32 -15.36
N GLU A 192 -13.26 2.14 -15.83
CA GLU A 192 -12.97 1.81 -17.24
C GLU A 192 -13.30 0.35 -17.58
N LYS A 193 -13.07 -0.59 -16.66
CA LYS A 193 -13.08 -2.04 -16.95
C LYS A 193 -14.17 -2.83 -16.26
N ALA A 194 -14.64 -2.38 -15.10
CA ALA A 194 -15.58 -3.16 -14.31
C ALA A 194 -17.01 -3.01 -14.83
N SER A 195 -17.72 -4.14 -14.82
CA SER A 195 -19.17 -4.23 -14.87
C SER A 195 -19.58 -5.21 -13.77
N GLY A 196 -20.23 -4.72 -12.70
CA GLY A 196 -20.68 -5.59 -11.62
C GLY A 196 -20.94 -4.88 -10.29
N GLY A 197 -21.86 -5.45 -9.51
CA GLY A 197 -22.32 -4.88 -8.24
C GLY A 197 -21.26 -4.85 -7.13
N GLU A 198 -20.35 -5.82 -7.07
CA GLU A 198 -19.30 -5.83 -6.03
C GLU A 198 -18.37 -4.61 -6.10
N VAL A 199 -18.01 -4.19 -7.32
CA VAL A 199 -17.19 -3.01 -7.55
C VAL A 199 -17.94 -1.74 -7.18
N PHE A 200 -19.24 -1.68 -7.48
CA PHE A 200 -20.10 -0.58 -7.07
C PHE A 200 -20.11 -0.40 -5.54
N TRP A 201 -20.28 -1.48 -4.76
CA TRP A 201 -20.27 -1.40 -3.30
C TRP A 201 -18.91 -0.97 -2.74
N GLY A 202 -17.81 -1.44 -3.33
CA GLY A 202 -16.46 -0.98 -2.99
C GLY A 202 -16.28 0.53 -3.19
N LEU A 203 -16.74 1.06 -4.31
CA LEU A 203 -16.69 2.50 -4.63
C LEU A 203 -17.61 3.32 -3.71
N LEU A 204 -18.82 2.83 -3.43
CA LEU A 204 -19.77 3.49 -2.54
C LEU A 204 -19.21 3.63 -1.11
N LYS A 205 -18.53 2.59 -0.61
CA LYS A 205 -17.82 2.64 0.69
C LYS A 205 -16.80 3.77 0.74
N VAL A 206 -16.13 4.08 -0.38
CA VAL A 206 -15.17 5.21 -0.45
C VAL A 206 -15.90 6.56 -0.42
N LEU A 207 -17.08 6.67 -1.04
CA LEU A 207 -17.92 7.87 -0.93
C LEU A 207 -18.35 8.13 0.51
N PHE A 208 -18.79 7.10 1.25
CA PHE A 208 -19.19 7.25 2.66
C PHE A 208 -18.04 7.70 3.57
N LYS A 209 -16.81 7.31 3.26
CA LYS A 209 -15.62 7.64 4.07
C LYS A 209 -15.05 9.03 3.76
N ASN A 210 -15.23 9.54 2.55
CA ASN A 210 -14.62 10.78 2.10
C ASN A 210 -15.67 11.89 1.94
N THR A 211 -15.56 12.91 2.77
CA THR A 211 -16.57 13.97 2.90
C THR A 211 -16.07 15.32 2.38
N SER A 212 -15.14 15.34 1.42
CA SER A 212 -14.69 16.60 0.81
C SER A 212 -14.36 16.42 -0.66
N ASN A 213 -14.79 17.39 -1.48
CA ASN A 213 -14.53 17.43 -2.92
C ASN A 213 -13.03 17.29 -3.20
N SER A 214 -12.63 16.09 -3.60
CA SER A 214 -11.25 15.68 -3.78
C SER A 214 -11.10 14.95 -5.12
N PRO A 215 -9.87 14.86 -5.67
CA PRO A 215 -9.61 14.03 -6.85
C PRO A 215 -10.13 12.59 -6.70
N VAL A 216 -10.04 12.03 -5.48
CA VAL A 216 -10.57 10.71 -5.14
C VAL A 216 -12.08 10.65 -5.33
N LEU A 217 -12.84 11.60 -4.77
CA LEU A 217 -14.30 11.61 -4.93
C LEU A 217 -14.70 11.72 -6.40
N ARG A 218 -14.04 12.59 -7.18
CA ARG A 218 -14.33 12.71 -8.62
C ARG A 218 -14.04 11.42 -9.39
N ALA A 219 -12.93 10.76 -9.09
CA ALA A 219 -12.60 9.47 -9.71
C ALA A 219 -13.61 8.38 -9.35
N VAL A 220 -14.03 8.32 -8.08
CA VAL A 220 -15.04 7.35 -7.60
C VAL A 220 -16.42 7.63 -8.20
N MET A 221 -16.84 8.89 -8.25
CA MET A 221 -18.09 9.30 -8.90
C MET A 221 -18.08 8.96 -10.38
N ASN A 222 -17.02 9.34 -11.12
CA ASN A 222 -16.89 8.98 -12.53
C ASN A 222 -16.90 7.46 -12.77
N ALA A 223 -16.32 6.69 -11.85
CA ALA A 223 -16.35 5.24 -11.93
C ALA A 223 -17.76 4.67 -11.69
N ILE A 224 -18.49 5.22 -10.71
CA ILE A 224 -19.88 4.86 -10.44
C ILE A 224 -20.77 5.21 -11.63
N ASP A 225 -20.68 6.41 -12.19
CA ASP A 225 -21.43 6.81 -13.39
C ASP A 225 -21.27 5.77 -14.52
N LYS A 226 -20.04 5.39 -14.83
CA LYS A 226 -19.73 4.38 -15.86
C LYS A 226 -20.25 2.98 -15.53
N ILE A 227 -20.35 2.61 -14.25
CA ILE A 227 -20.89 1.31 -13.82
C ILE A 227 -22.42 1.32 -13.86
N CYS A 228 -23.03 2.44 -13.45
CA CYS A 228 -24.48 2.65 -13.50
C CYS A 228 -25.00 2.54 -14.93
N GLU A 229 -24.30 3.08 -15.92
CA GLU A 229 -24.66 2.92 -17.35
C GLU A 229 -24.75 1.44 -17.80
N ARG A 230 -24.12 0.51 -17.06
CA ARG A 230 -23.99 -0.91 -17.43
C ARG A 230 -24.79 -1.88 -16.56
N THR A 231 -25.37 -1.43 -15.45
CA THR A 231 -26.01 -2.31 -14.45
C THR A 231 -27.34 -1.74 -13.94
N PRO A 232 -28.46 -2.49 -13.97
CA PRO A 232 -29.77 -1.98 -13.55
C PRO A 232 -29.90 -1.80 -12.03
N HIS A 233 -30.89 -0.98 -11.64
CA HIS A 233 -30.61 0.17 -10.78
C HIS A 233 -31.26 0.20 -9.39
N ILE A 234 -32.06 -0.80 -8.99
CA ILE A 234 -32.88 -0.66 -7.77
C ILE A 234 -32.05 -0.60 -6.48
N GLU A 235 -30.99 -1.41 -6.38
CA GLU A 235 -30.10 -1.42 -5.22
C GLU A 235 -29.28 -0.12 -5.11
N ILE A 236 -28.98 0.48 -6.26
CA ILE A 236 -28.23 1.74 -6.36
C ILE A 236 -29.06 2.90 -5.82
N VAL A 237 -30.36 2.95 -6.12
CA VAL A 237 -31.24 4.02 -5.63
C VAL A 237 -31.31 4.02 -4.10
N GLU A 238 -31.48 2.86 -3.46
CA GLU A 238 -31.51 2.78 -1.99
C GLU A 238 -30.15 3.13 -1.37
N ALA A 239 -29.05 2.70 -1.98
CA ALA A 239 -27.71 3.11 -1.59
C ALA A 239 -27.50 4.63 -1.66
N MET A 240 -27.92 5.27 -2.75
CA MET A 240 -27.77 6.71 -2.96
C MET A 240 -28.68 7.52 -2.02
N LYS A 241 -29.89 7.03 -1.70
CA LYS A 241 -30.76 7.66 -0.68
C LYS A 241 -30.08 7.76 0.68
N CYS A 242 -29.28 6.76 1.06
CA CYS A 242 -28.52 6.76 2.32
C CYS A 242 -27.41 7.82 2.34
N LEU A 243 -26.89 8.25 1.19
CA LEU A 243 -25.93 9.35 1.11
C LEU A 243 -26.57 10.73 1.30
N ILE A 244 -27.90 10.85 1.15
CA ILE A 244 -28.63 12.11 1.26
C ILE A 244 -29.08 12.31 2.72
N ASP A 245 -28.12 12.71 3.54
CA ASP A 245 -28.28 12.96 4.96
C ASP A 245 -27.71 14.34 5.35
N PRO A 246 -28.35 15.12 6.24
CA PRO A 246 -27.87 16.45 6.64
C PRO A 246 -26.41 16.50 7.14
N GLY A 247 -25.86 15.39 7.63
CA GLY A 247 -24.46 15.31 8.06
C GLY A 247 -23.43 15.05 6.97
N ASN A 248 -23.84 14.73 5.74
CA ASN A 248 -22.95 14.43 4.63
C ASN A 248 -22.52 15.69 3.87
N ASP A 249 -21.44 15.56 3.10
CA ASP A 249 -20.93 16.65 2.26
C ASP A 249 -21.96 17.02 1.17
N PRO A 250 -22.27 18.32 0.98
CA PRO A 250 -23.23 18.77 -0.02
C PRO A 250 -22.93 18.33 -1.45
N TYR A 251 -21.65 18.20 -1.82
CA TYR A 251 -21.22 17.71 -3.13
C TYR A 251 -21.55 16.23 -3.33
N VAL A 252 -21.40 15.42 -2.27
CA VAL A 252 -21.78 13.99 -2.29
C VAL A 252 -23.31 13.84 -2.37
N MET A 253 -24.05 14.68 -1.64
CA MET A 253 -25.51 14.68 -1.68
C MET A 253 -26.06 15.10 -3.05
N ASP A 254 -25.50 16.16 -3.65
CA ASP A 254 -25.89 16.62 -4.98
C ASP A 254 -25.62 15.55 -6.04
N TYR A 255 -24.44 14.92 -5.99
CA TYR A 255 -24.13 13.78 -6.85
C TYR A 255 -25.10 12.60 -6.66
N ALA A 256 -25.44 12.25 -5.43
CA ALA A 256 -26.38 11.16 -5.15
C ALA A 256 -27.79 11.46 -5.72
N LEU A 257 -28.26 12.70 -5.62
CA LEU A 257 -29.51 13.15 -6.24
C LEU A 257 -29.44 13.04 -7.77
N ASP A 258 -28.34 13.49 -8.38
CA ASP A 258 -28.15 13.40 -9.83
C ASP A 258 -28.12 11.94 -10.31
N ILE A 259 -27.50 11.02 -9.57
CA ILE A 259 -27.51 9.59 -9.89
C ILE A 259 -28.92 9.00 -9.80
N ILE A 260 -29.65 9.25 -8.71
CA ILE A 260 -31.05 8.81 -8.58
C ILE A 260 -31.85 9.34 -9.76
N GLY A 261 -31.58 10.58 -10.17
CA GLY A 261 -32.28 11.19 -11.29
C GLY A 261 -31.93 10.59 -12.66
N LYS A 262 -30.65 10.29 -12.91
CA LYS A 262 -30.20 9.60 -14.14
C LYS A 262 -30.78 8.20 -14.25
N ILE A 263 -30.89 7.49 -13.13
CA ILE A 263 -31.47 6.14 -13.07
C ILE A 263 -32.93 6.15 -13.53
N GLY A 264 -33.68 7.14 -13.08
CA GLY A 264 -35.09 7.28 -13.45
C GLY A 264 -35.99 6.16 -12.91
N GLY A 265 -37.17 6.03 -13.53
CA GLY A 265 -38.13 4.97 -13.19
C GLY A 265 -38.90 5.20 -11.88
N ALA A 266 -39.82 4.29 -11.59
CA ALA A 266 -40.70 4.37 -10.41
C ALA A 266 -39.93 4.40 -9.08
N ALA A 267 -38.78 3.71 -8.99
CA ALA A 267 -37.95 3.68 -7.79
C ALA A 267 -37.34 5.06 -7.48
N ALA A 268 -36.86 5.79 -8.49
CA ALA A 268 -36.32 7.13 -8.30
C ALA A 268 -37.40 8.14 -7.88
N VAL A 269 -38.60 8.04 -8.47
CA VAL A 269 -39.75 8.89 -8.06
C VAL A 269 -40.10 8.66 -6.59
N GLN A 270 -40.22 7.40 -6.17
CA GLN A 270 -40.48 7.05 -4.77
C GLN A 270 -39.37 7.53 -3.85
N ALA A 271 -38.11 7.44 -4.28
CA ALA A 271 -36.96 7.97 -3.57
C ALA A 271 -37.09 9.47 -3.31
N PHE A 272 -37.31 10.28 -4.35
CA PHE A 272 -37.44 11.74 -4.21
C PHE A 272 -38.63 12.15 -3.36
N VAL A 273 -39.79 11.49 -3.50
CA VAL A 273 -40.96 11.76 -2.64
C VAL A 273 -40.64 11.47 -1.17
N SER A 274 -39.95 10.36 -0.88
CA SER A 274 -39.54 10.02 0.47
C SER A 274 -38.51 11.02 1.03
N LEU A 275 -37.55 11.44 0.22
CA LEU A 275 -36.52 12.41 0.58
C LEU A 275 -37.11 13.79 0.83
N LYS A 276 -38.06 14.25 0.00
CA LYS A 276 -38.76 15.53 0.20
C LYS A 276 -39.44 15.60 1.57
N LYS A 277 -40.16 14.54 1.95
CA LYS A 277 -40.79 14.44 3.29
C LYS A 277 -39.74 14.45 4.41
N ARG A 278 -38.64 13.70 4.25
CA ARG A 278 -37.54 13.63 5.23
C ARG A 278 -36.84 14.98 5.41
N TRP A 279 -36.68 15.74 4.32
CA TRP A 279 -35.97 17.01 4.29
C TRP A 279 -36.87 18.24 4.49
N GLU A 280 -38.17 18.05 4.72
CA GLU A 280 -39.14 19.10 5.02
C GLU A 280 -38.73 20.03 6.19
N PRO A 281 -38.03 19.57 7.24
CA PRO A 281 -37.48 20.46 8.27
C PRO A 281 -36.36 21.40 7.78
N PHE A 282 -35.74 21.09 6.64
CA PHE A 282 -34.57 21.77 6.08
C PHE A 282 -34.88 22.51 4.77
N LYS A 283 -36.05 23.17 4.67
CA LYS A 283 -36.53 23.80 3.42
C LYS A 283 -35.60 24.84 2.81
N THR A 284 -34.76 25.47 3.64
CA THR A 284 -33.79 26.48 3.21
C THR A 284 -32.48 25.87 2.69
N HIS A 285 -32.30 24.56 2.82
CA HIS A 285 -31.10 23.88 2.37
C HIS A 285 -31.15 23.62 0.85
N ALA A 286 -30.02 23.79 0.17
CA ALA A 286 -29.92 23.64 -1.29
C ALA A 286 -30.41 22.26 -1.79
N VAL A 287 -30.12 21.20 -1.03
CA VAL A 287 -30.61 19.83 -1.28
C VAL A 287 -32.14 19.75 -1.35
N TYR A 288 -32.86 20.46 -0.47
CA TYR A 288 -34.34 20.45 -0.52
C TYR A 288 -34.85 21.09 -1.80
N SER A 289 -34.30 22.24 -2.20
CA SER A 289 -34.64 22.91 -3.45
C SER A 289 -34.33 22.05 -4.67
N LYS A 290 -33.21 21.33 -4.67
CA LYS A 290 -32.82 20.41 -5.75
C LYS A 290 -33.77 19.20 -5.84
N ILE A 291 -34.17 18.61 -4.71
CA ILE A 291 -35.18 17.55 -4.66
C ILE A 291 -36.51 18.05 -5.26
N ASP A 292 -36.92 19.26 -4.89
CA ASP A 292 -38.15 19.87 -5.41
C ASP A 292 -38.08 20.11 -6.92
N GLN A 293 -36.97 20.66 -7.41
CA GLN A 293 -36.70 20.81 -8.84
C GLN A 293 -36.80 19.48 -9.57
N MET A 294 -36.14 18.43 -9.08
CA MET A 294 -36.17 17.11 -9.72
C MET A 294 -37.58 16.51 -9.77
N LEU A 295 -38.38 16.66 -8.70
CA LEU A 295 -39.78 16.22 -8.69
C LEU A 295 -40.65 16.98 -9.69
N ASN A 296 -40.42 18.29 -9.86
CA ASN A 296 -41.12 19.09 -10.85
C ASN A 296 -40.74 18.68 -12.28
N GLU A 297 -39.45 18.46 -12.54
CA GLU A 297 -38.97 17.95 -13.85
C GLU A 297 -39.56 16.57 -14.20
N ILE A 298 -39.77 15.70 -13.21
CA ILE A 298 -40.45 14.42 -13.38
C ILE A 298 -41.92 14.62 -13.78
N GLY A 299 -42.63 15.56 -13.14
CA GLY A 299 -44.02 15.89 -13.43
C GLY A 299 -44.22 16.44 -14.84
N GLU A 300 -43.26 17.20 -15.36
CA GLU A 300 -43.29 17.77 -16.71
C GLU A 300 -42.90 16.75 -17.80
N LYS A 301 -41.98 15.82 -17.51
CA LYS A 301 -41.40 14.86 -18.48
C LYS A 301 -42.03 13.47 -18.42
N GLY A 302 -43.25 13.34 -17.87
CA GLY A 302 -43.90 12.12 -17.34
C GLY A 302 -43.92 10.81 -18.16
N LEU A 303 -43.28 10.72 -19.31
CA LEU A 303 -43.07 9.49 -20.11
C LEU A 303 -41.69 8.83 -19.91
N ILE A 304 -40.65 9.57 -19.51
CA ILE A 304 -39.26 9.05 -19.39
C ILE A 304 -39.04 8.30 -18.06
N TRP A 305 -39.90 8.54 -17.06
CA TRP A 305 -39.71 8.09 -15.68
C TRP A 305 -40.72 7.05 -15.19
N THR A 306 -41.70 6.70 -16.03
CA THR A 306 -42.79 5.78 -15.69
C THR A 306 -42.72 4.44 -16.42
N GLY A 307 -41.75 4.28 -17.34
CA GLY A 307 -41.43 3.01 -18.02
C GLY A 307 -40.51 2.15 -17.18
#